data_AF-A0A524LKG8-F1
#
_entry.id   AF-A0A524LKG8-F1
#
_cell.length_a   1.000
_cell.length_b   1.000
_cell.length_c   1.000
_cell.angle_alpha   90.00
_cell.angle_beta   90.00
_cell.angle_gamma   90.00
#
_symmetry.space_group_name_H-M   'P 1'
#
loop_
_entity.id
_entity.type
_entity.pdbx_description
1 polymer ?
#
loop_
_entity_poly.entity_id
_entity_poly.type
_entity_poly.pdbx_seq_one_letter_code
_entity_poly.pdbx_strand_id
1 'polypeptide(L)'
;MPVDIGVVYEGERVRGKDMFVELGGPNIKQKFELAIARDMGEIEDGNVEVIGPDLKDMEEGSYHPLGIVIEVAGKDIEPDLEGVIERRLHEYVNFVEG
;
A
#
# COMPACT_ATOMS: atom_id res chain seq x y z
N MET A 1 12.25 9.29 3.18
CA MET A 1 10.80 9.42 3.34
C MET A 1 10.52 10.77 3.97
N PRO A 2 9.50 11.53 3.53
CA PRO A 2 9.20 12.87 4.05
C PRO A 2 8.52 12.88 5.42
N VAL A 3 8.10 11.70 5.90
CA VAL A 3 7.46 11.44 7.18
C VAL A 3 8.24 10.37 7.94
N ASP A 4 8.04 10.30 9.25
CA ASP A 4 8.67 9.29 10.09
C ASP A 4 8.08 7.90 9.85
N ILE A 5 8.93 6.88 10.06
CA ILE A 5 8.56 5.47 9.91
C ILE A 5 9.04 4.70 11.13
N GLY A 6 8.15 3.96 11.77
CA GLY A 6 8.45 3.10 12.90
C GLY A 6 7.23 2.38 13.46
N VAL A 7 7.49 1.26 14.14
CA VAL A 7 6.46 0.40 14.78
C VAL A 7 5.65 1.17 15.84
N VAL A 8 6.18 2.29 16.36
CA VAL A 8 5.47 3.17 17.29
C VAL A 8 4.18 3.78 16.71
N TYR A 9 4.12 3.94 15.38
CA TYR A 9 2.98 4.53 14.68
C TYR A 9 1.88 3.50 14.33
N GLU A 10 2.12 2.19 14.52
CA GLU A 10 1.17 1.13 14.12
C GLU A 10 -0.23 1.30 14.75
N GLY A 11 -0.29 1.86 15.96
CA GLY A 11 -1.53 2.11 16.69
C GLY A 11 -2.13 3.51 16.46
N GLU A 12 -1.55 4.31 15.58
CA GLU A 12 -2.04 5.64 15.24
C GLU A 12 -3.44 5.55 14.61
N ARG A 13 -4.25 6.59 14.82
CA ARG A 13 -5.58 6.67 14.24
C ARG A 13 -5.86 8.06 13.70
N VAL A 14 -5.94 8.14 12.38
CA VAL A 14 -6.42 9.31 11.65
C VAL A 14 -7.92 9.45 11.83
N ARG A 15 -8.37 10.58 12.39
CA ARG A 15 -9.80 10.90 12.53
C ARG A 15 -10.22 11.75 11.33
N GLY A 16 -11.50 11.76 10.99
CA GLY A 16 -12.00 12.46 9.80
C GLY A 16 -11.65 13.96 9.73
N LYS A 17 -11.41 14.63 10.87
CA LYS A 17 -10.97 16.04 10.92
C LYS A 17 -9.48 16.24 10.60
N ASP A 18 -8.69 15.16 10.67
CA ASP A 18 -7.24 15.11 10.44
C ASP A 18 -6.93 14.34 9.14
N MET A 19 -7.95 13.82 8.44
CA MET A 19 -7.81 13.01 7.23
C MET A 19 -7.73 13.89 5.99
N PHE A 20 -6.69 13.71 5.19
CA PHE A 20 -6.58 14.37 3.88
C PHE A 20 -7.41 13.67 2.80
N VAL A 21 -7.29 12.35 2.65
CA VAL A 21 -8.11 11.53 1.72
C VAL A 21 -8.42 10.16 2.33
N GLU A 22 -9.50 9.52 1.91
CA GLU A 22 -9.77 8.11 2.22
C GLU A 22 -9.54 7.24 0.98
N LEU A 23 -8.58 6.31 1.06
CA LEU A 23 -8.26 5.38 -0.01
C LEU A 23 -8.82 3.99 0.31
N GLY A 24 -9.72 3.46 -0.52
CA GLY A 24 -10.28 2.13 -0.30
C GLY A 24 -11.14 2.01 0.97
N GLY A 25 -11.75 3.09 1.43
CA GLY A 25 -12.65 3.04 2.59
C GLY A 25 -13.86 2.12 2.42
N PRO A 26 -14.67 1.89 3.48
CA PRO A 26 -15.80 0.96 3.46
C PRO A 26 -16.81 1.21 2.32
N ASN A 27 -16.98 2.47 1.93
CA ASN A 27 -17.92 2.89 0.89
C ASN A 27 -17.39 2.71 -0.54
N ILE A 28 -16.09 2.45 -0.70
CA ILE A 28 -15.46 2.22 -1.99
C ILE A 28 -15.59 0.75 -2.38
N LYS A 29 -16.25 0.47 -3.51
CA LYS A 29 -16.47 -0.90 -3.98
C LYS A 29 -15.21 -1.56 -4.53
N GLN A 30 -14.37 -0.78 -5.21
CA GLN A 30 -13.18 -1.27 -5.89
C GLN A 30 -11.95 -0.92 -5.07
N LYS A 31 -11.42 -1.92 -4.38
CA LYS A 31 -10.23 -1.80 -3.55
C LYS A 31 -9.59 -3.17 -3.39
N PHE A 32 -8.27 -3.25 -3.46
CA PHE A 32 -7.56 -4.49 -3.25
C PHE A 32 -6.08 -4.23 -2.95
N GLU A 33 -5.47 -5.22 -2.32
CA GLU A 33 -4.04 -5.43 -2.26
C GLU A 33 -3.77 -6.81 -2.85
N LEU A 34 -2.64 -6.97 -3.55
CA LEU A 34 -2.28 -8.23 -4.18
C LEU A 34 -0.76 -8.38 -4.19
N ALA A 35 -0.26 -9.41 -3.54
CA ALA A 35 1.13 -9.85 -3.71
C ALA A 35 1.21 -10.90 -4.82
N ILE A 36 2.23 -10.82 -5.69
CA ILE A 36 2.43 -11.76 -6.78
C ILE A 36 3.89 -12.19 -6.84
N ALA A 37 4.13 -13.50 -6.78
CA ALA A 37 5.44 -14.07 -7.03
C ALA A 37 5.75 -14.02 -8.54
N ARG A 38 6.94 -13.55 -8.89
CA ARG A 38 7.43 -13.45 -10.27
C ARG A 38 8.80 -14.10 -10.41
N ASP A 39 9.12 -14.50 -11.64
CA ASP A 39 10.48 -14.90 -11.95
C ASP A 39 11.40 -13.67 -11.96
N MET A 40 12.66 -13.84 -11.56
CA MET A 40 13.63 -12.73 -11.44
C MET A 40 13.87 -11.96 -12.75
N GLY A 41 13.54 -12.54 -13.91
CA GLY A 41 13.66 -11.90 -15.21
C GLY A 41 12.41 -11.15 -15.68
N GLU A 42 11.30 -11.25 -14.93
CA GLU A 42 10.01 -10.68 -15.31
C GLU A 42 9.77 -9.29 -14.71
N ILE A 43 10.52 -8.90 -13.67
CA ILE A 43 10.31 -7.64 -12.94
C ILE A 43 11.58 -6.81 -12.86
N GLU A 44 11.40 -5.49 -12.70
CA GLU A 44 12.46 -4.53 -12.42
C GLU A 44 12.51 -4.23 -10.92
N ASP A 45 13.63 -4.55 -10.28
CA ASP A 45 13.82 -4.31 -8.84
C ASP A 45 13.77 -2.80 -8.52
N GLY A 46 12.98 -2.46 -7.50
CA GLY A 46 12.79 -1.07 -7.07
C GLY A 46 11.89 -0.22 -7.97
N ASN A 47 11.26 -0.78 -9.00
CA ASN A 47 10.29 -0.05 -9.82
C ASN A 47 9.01 0.25 -9.01
N VAL A 48 8.60 1.52 -9.02
CA VAL A 48 7.38 2.00 -8.36
C VAL A 48 6.62 2.88 -9.34
N GLU A 49 5.38 2.49 -9.63
CA GLU A 49 4.49 3.21 -10.54
C GLU A 49 3.19 3.62 -9.83
N VAL A 50 2.70 4.82 -10.13
CA VAL A 50 1.38 5.30 -9.71
C VAL A 50 0.51 5.46 -10.95
N ILE A 51 -0.50 4.59 -11.09
CA ILE A 51 -1.45 4.62 -12.20
C ILE A 51 -2.72 5.32 -11.73
N GLY A 52 -2.89 6.58 -12.13
CA GLY A 52 -3.99 7.44 -11.70
C GLY A 52 -3.48 8.74 -11.06
N PRO A 53 -4.36 9.50 -10.37
CA PRO A 53 -3.95 10.72 -9.68
C PRO A 53 -3.04 10.39 -8.50
N ASP A 54 -2.00 11.21 -8.32
CA ASP A 54 -1.14 11.21 -7.14
C ASP A 54 -1.82 12.00 -6.00
N LEU A 55 -1.40 11.78 -4.75
CA LEU A 55 -2.00 12.39 -3.55
C LEU A 55 -2.04 13.93 -3.65
N LYS A 56 -1.00 14.54 -4.20
CA LYS A 56 -0.92 16.01 -4.37
C LYS A 56 -1.99 16.59 -5.31
N ASP A 57 -2.57 15.75 -6.16
CA ASP A 57 -3.57 16.14 -7.16
C ASP A 57 -5.00 15.81 -6.70
N MET A 58 -5.17 15.23 -5.51
CA MET A 58 -6.46 14.90 -4.91
C MET A 58 -7.02 16.06 -4.07
N GLU A 59 -8.35 16.15 -4.00
CA GLU A 59 -9.05 17.13 -3.17
C GLU A 59 -9.08 16.68 -1.71
N GLU A 60 -8.88 17.60 -0.77
CA GLU A 60 -8.99 17.32 0.66
C GLU A 60 -10.40 16.84 1.04
N GLY A 61 -10.49 15.77 1.84
CA GLY A 61 -11.73 15.11 2.25
C GLY A 61 -12.33 14.18 1.19
N SER A 62 -11.67 13.95 0.06
CA SER A 62 -12.16 13.09 -1.01
C SER A 62 -11.89 11.59 -0.77
N TYR A 63 -12.60 10.75 -1.54
CA TYR A 63 -12.61 9.29 -1.41
C TYR A 63 -12.24 8.65 -2.75
N HIS A 64 -11.27 7.73 -2.75
CA HIS A 64 -10.75 7.13 -4.00
C HIS A 64 -10.63 5.60 -3.92
N PRO A 65 -10.78 4.89 -5.06
CA PRO A 65 -10.34 3.51 -5.18
C PRO A 65 -8.82 3.39 -5.01
N LEU A 66 -8.38 2.26 -4.46
CA LEU A 66 -6.96 1.96 -4.28
C LEU A 66 -6.70 0.51 -4.65
N GLY A 67 -5.70 0.30 -5.50
CA GLY A 67 -5.12 -1.01 -5.80
C GLY A 67 -3.65 -0.96 -5.47
N ILE A 68 -3.17 -1.89 -4.65
CA ILE A 68 -1.74 -2.07 -4.41
C ILE A 68 -1.35 -3.42 -5.00
N VAL A 69 -0.44 -3.41 -5.98
CA VAL A 69 0.16 -4.62 -6.55
C VAL A 69 1.62 -4.64 -6.15
N ILE A 70 2.04 -5.73 -5.52
CA ILE A 70 3.42 -5.93 -5.11
C ILE A 70 3.93 -7.18 -5.80
N GLU A 71 4.82 -6.98 -6.76
CA GLU A 71 5.49 -8.07 -7.44
C GLU A 71 6.83 -8.35 -6.74
N VAL A 72 7.04 -9.61 -6.34
CA VAL A 72 8.22 -10.02 -5.58
C VAL A 72 8.88 -11.19 -6.30
N ALA A 73 10.20 -11.11 -6.47
CA ALA A 73 11.00 -12.20 -7.00
C ALA A 73 12.20 -12.46 -6.07
N GLY A 74 12.58 -13.72 -5.94
CA GLY A 74 13.73 -14.12 -5.15
C GLY A 74 13.94 -15.62 -5.20
N LYS A 75 15.15 -16.06 -4.89
CA LYS A 75 15.53 -17.48 -4.98
C LYS A 75 14.62 -18.39 -4.13
N ASP A 76 14.18 -17.90 -2.99
CA ASP A 76 13.36 -18.64 -2.01
C ASP A 76 11.90 -18.13 -2.00
N ILE A 77 11.49 -17.35 -3.01
CA ILE A 77 10.11 -16.86 -3.14
C ILE A 77 9.30 -17.88 -3.93
N GLU A 78 8.22 -18.36 -3.30
CA GLU A 78 7.27 -19.30 -3.89
C GLU A 78 5.85 -18.68 -3.87
N PRO A 79 4.94 -19.04 -4.79
CA PRO A 79 3.57 -18.53 -4.81
C PRO A 79 2.82 -18.71 -3.48
N ASP A 80 3.11 -19.78 -2.73
CA ASP A 80 2.50 -20.04 -1.41
C ASP A 80 2.86 -18.96 -0.37
N LEU A 81 3.91 -18.16 -0.60
CA LEU A 81 4.30 -17.04 0.27
C LEU A 81 3.55 -15.74 -0.06
N GLU A 82 2.81 -15.66 -1.17
CA GLU A 82 2.08 -14.44 -1.58
C GLU A 82 1.18 -13.93 -0.45
N GLY A 83 0.35 -14.81 0.12
CA GLY A 83 -0.54 -14.42 1.22
C GLY A 83 0.20 -14.01 2.50
N VAL A 84 1.38 -14.55 2.75
CA VAL A 84 2.23 -14.15 3.89
C VAL A 84 2.77 -12.75 3.66
N ILE A 85 3.26 -12.47 2.45
CA ILE A 85 3.80 -11.15 2.05
C ILE A 85 2.69 -10.11 2.06
N GLU A 86 1.55 -10.41 1.43
CA GLU A 86 0.38 -9.54 1.35
C GLU A 86 -0.09 -9.12 2.74
N ARG A 87 -0.13 -10.07 3.70
CA ARG A 87 -0.54 -9.76 5.07
C ARG A 87 0.37 -8.75 5.78
N ARG A 88 1.67 -8.70 5.43
CA ARG A 88 2.62 -7.74 6.01
C ARG A 88 2.36 -6.30 5.55
N LEU A 89 1.71 -6.11 4.40
CA LEU A 89 1.40 -4.78 3.88
C LEU A 89 0.59 -3.95 4.87
N HIS A 90 -0.36 -4.59 5.57
CA HIS A 90 -1.12 -3.97 6.65
C HIS A 90 -0.22 -3.28 7.68
N GLU A 91 0.81 -3.98 8.17
CA GLU A 91 1.73 -3.39 9.15
C GLU A 91 2.60 -2.30 8.53
N TYR A 92 3.14 -2.53 7.33
CA TYR A 92 4.04 -1.58 6.68
C TYR A 92 3.40 -0.23 6.39
N VAL A 93 2.12 -0.21 6.00
CA VAL A 93 1.38 1.04 5.81
C VAL A 93 1.15 1.75 7.14
N ASN A 94 0.84 1.01 8.21
CA ASN A 94 0.60 1.60 9.54
C ASN A 94 1.89 1.96 10.30
N PHE A 95 3.08 1.60 9.81
CA PHE A 95 4.33 2.07 10.40
C PHE A 95 4.68 3.50 9.99
N VAL A 96 3.96 4.09 9.03
CA VAL A 96 4.16 5.46 8.58
C VAL A 96 3.36 6.40 9.48
N GLU A 97 4.00 7.45 10.01
CA GLU A 97 3.30 8.51 10.74
C GLU A 97 2.32 9.25 9.80
N GLY A 98 1.04 9.30 10.17
CA GLY A 98 0.02 10.05 9.42
C GLY A 98 -1.36 9.41 9.31
#